data_AF-A0AAD7ZEI5-F1
#
_entry.id   AF-A0AAD7ZEI5-F1
#
_cell.length_a   1.000
_cell.length_b   1.000
_cell.length_c   1.000
_cell.angle_alpha   90.00
_cell.angle_beta   90.00
_cell.angle_gamma   90.00
#
_symmetry.space_group_name_H-M   'P 1'
#
loop_
_entity.id
_entity.type
_entity.pdbx_description
1 polymer ?
#
loop_
_entity_poly.entity_id
_entity_poly.type
_entity_poly.pdbx_seq_one_letter_code
_entity_poly.pdbx_strand_id
1 'polypeptide(L)'
;MPSESKSLLTAQTEKPNHYTYLKEFRVEQCPLFLQHKCTQHRPFTCFHWHFMNQRRRRPVRKRDGSFNYSADNYCTKFDETTGLCPEGDECPYLHRTAGDTERRYHLRYYKTCMCVHDTDARGFCVKNGPHCAFAHGNHDLRPPVYDIKEIQALENPDSEANAVNGPNVLDKERNLMNEDPKWQVTTDIMTTGFLLKSSITLPSGVDLMNLEI
;
A
#
# COMPACT_ATOMS: atom_id res chain seq x y z
N MET A 1 32.82 -29.31 -3.26
CA MET A 1 32.40 -27.91 -2.98
C MET A 1 31.26 -27.97 -1.98
N PRO A 2 31.37 -27.40 -0.78
CA PRO A 2 30.32 -27.52 0.23
C PRO A 2 29.22 -26.45 0.04
N SER A 3 28.02 -26.95 -0.28
CA SER A 3 26.66 -26.46 0.01
C SER A 3 26.48 -25.05 0.63
N GLU A 4 26.01 -24.10 -0.18
CA GLU A 4 25.47 -22.79 0.24
C GLU A 4 23.99 -22.88 0.69
N SER A 5 23.63 -23.80 1.58
CA SER A 5 22.24 -23.99 2.01
C SER A 5 21.94 -23.55 3.45
N LYS A 6 22.75 -22.65 4.04
CA LYS A 6 22.65 -22.26 5.46
C LYS A 6 22.25 -20.81 5.78
N SER A 7 21.60 -20.09 4.86
CA SER A 7 21.17 -18.70 5.13
C SER A 7 19.65 -18.44 5.04
N LEU A 8 18.80 -19.47 5.22
CA LEU A 8 17.35 -19.28 5.14
C LEU A 8 16.65 -19.03 6.48
N LEU A 9 17.33 -19.19 7.63
CA LEU A 9 16.65 -19.28 8.94
C LEU A 9 17.29 -18.49 10.10
N THR A 10 18.28 -17.63 9.86
CA THR A 10 18.75 -16.74 10.93
C THR A 10 17.78 -15.57 11.10
N ALA A 11 17.07 -15.56 12.23
CA ALA A 11 16.31 -14.40 12.70
C ALA A 11 17.28 -13.24 12.98
N GLN A 12 17.62 -12.48 11.94
CA GLN A 12 18.34 -11.22 12.10
C GLN A 12 17.43 -10.26 12.86
N THR A 13 17.96 -9.62 13.90
CA THR A 13 17.27 -8.56 14.62
C THR A 13 16.92 -7.44 13.62
N GLU A 14 15.64 -7.13 13.51
CA GLU A 14 15.14 -6.08 12.61
C GLU A 14 15.79 -4.73 12.95
N LYS A 15 16.21 -3.97 11.93
CA LYS A 15 16.78 -2.64 12.16
C LYS A 15 15.70 -1.73 12.76
N PRO A 16 16.04 -0.81 13.68
CA PRO A 16 15.04 0.05 14.34
C PRO A 16 14.14 0.80 13.35
N ASN A 17 14.73 1.38 12.29
CA ASN A 17 13.96 2.09 11.26
C ASN A 17 13.00 1.16 10.52
N HIS A 18 13.46 -0.03 10.12
CA HIS A 18 12.62 -1.02 9.42
C HIS A 18 11.47 -1.48 10.32
N TYR A 19 11.74 -1.71 11.60
CA TYR A 19 10.73 -2.09 12.59
C TYR A 19 9.64 -1.01 12.72
N THR A 20 10.01 0.27 12.80
CA THR A 20 9.05 1.38 12.84
C THR A 20 8.14 1.40 11.62
N TYR A 21 8.68 1.23 10.40
CA TYR A 21 7.85 1.17 9.19
C TYR A 21 6.92 -0.04 9.16
N LEU A 22 7.46 -1.23 9.46
CA LEU A 22 6.67 -2.47 9.51
C LEU A 22 5.54 -2.36 10.53
N LYS A 23 5.80 -1.75 11.70
CA LYS A 23 4.85 -1.67 12.82
C LYS A 23 3.84 -0.53 12.69
N GLU A 24 4.24 0.64 12.20
CA GLU A 24 3.50 1.90 12.45
C GLU A 24 3.14 2.66 11.16
N PHE A 25 3.83 2.41 10.04
CA PHE A 25 3.56 3.14 8.79
C PHE A 25 2.12 2.91 8.34
N ARG A 26 1.36 4.00 8.30
CA ARG A 26 -0.06 4.05 7.92
C ARG A 26 -0.97 3.15 8.76
N VAL A 27 -0.57 2.80 9.97
CA VAL A 27 -1.41 2.00 10.89
C VAL A 27 -2.35 2.90 11.70
N GLU A 28 -1.82 4.01 12.22
CA GLU A 28 -2.56 4.96 13.07
C GLU A 28 -3.01 6.20 12.31
N GLN A 29 -4.14 6.77 12.73
CA GLN A 29 -4.69 8.00 12.14
C GLN A 29 -3.83 9.20 12.52
N CYS A 30 -3.64 10.14 11.59
CA CYS A 30 -2.88 11.36 11.89
C CYS A 30 -3.67 12.28 12.84
N PRO A 31 -3.20 12.53 14.07
CA PRO A 31 -3.91 13.42 15.00
C PRO A 31 -3.88 14.89 14.54
N LEU A 32 -2.84 15.29 13.79
CA LEU A 32 -2.73 16.64 13.24
C LEU A 32 -3.69 16.85 12.07
N PHE A 33 -4.03 15.80 11.32
CA PHE A 33 -4.97 15.90 10.21
C PHE A 33 -6.39 16.19 10.70
N LEU A 34 -6.80 15.55 11.82
CA LEU A 34 -8.08 15.82 12.47
C LEU A 34 -8.24 17.28 12.93
N GLN A 35 -7.12 17.97 13.14
CA GLN A 35 -7.09 19.39 13.51
C GLN A 35 -6.83 20.32 12.30
N HIS A 36 -6.78 19.79 11.08
CA HIS A 36 -6.37 20.49 9.87
C HIS A 36 -4.96 21.13 9.94
N LYS A 37 -4.07 20.58 10.78
CA LYS A 37 -2.70 21.06 11.01
C LYS A 37 -1.62 20.19 10.39
N CYS A 38 -1.96 19.05 9.79
CA CYS A 38 -0.97 18.20 9.14
C CYS A 38 -0.39 18.91 7.90
N THR A 39 0.90 19.21 7.91
CA THR A 39 1.60 19.82 6.77
C THR A 39 2.04 18.81 5.72
N GLN A 40 2.00 17.51 6.04
CA GLN A 40 2.42 16.40 5.17
C GLN A 40 1.26 15.78 4.38
N HIS A 41 0.14 16.51 4.21
CA HIS A 41 -1.02 16.02 3.46
C HIS A 41 -0.94 16.33 1.96
N ARG A 42 -0.18 17.37 1.55
CA ARG A 42 0.00 17.81 0.15
C ARG A 42 1.43 18.35 -0.06
N PRO A 43 2.33 17.60 -0.74
CA PRO A 43 2.16 16.22 -1.18
C PRO A 43 1.98 15.25 -0.01
N PHE A 44 1.25 14.16 -0.23
CA PHE A 44 0.94 13.20 0.83
C PHE A 44 2.17 12.38 1.23
N THR A 45 2.86 12.89 2.25
CA THR A 45 4.09 12.35 2.82
C THR A 45 3.94 12.07 4.31
N CYS A 46 2.70 12.08 4.81
CA CYS A 46 2.44 11.78 6.22
C CYS A 46 2.70 10.31 6.48
N PHE A 47 3.32 10.02 7.63
CA PHE A 47 3.56 8.66 8.08
C PHE A 47 2.26 7.95 8.53
N HIS A 48 1.28 8.74 8.97
CA HIS A 48 -0.03 8.30 9.43
C HIS A 48 -1.08 8.41 8.32
N TRP A 49 -2.17 7.65 8.43
CA TRP A 49 -3.27 7.73 7.46
C TRP A 49 -4.19 8.92 7.78
N HIS A 50 -4.77 9.52 6.74
CA HIS A 50 -5.74 10.62 6.86
C HIS A 50 -7.16 10.12 6.59
N PHE A 51 -7.30 9.28 5.56
CA PHE A 51 -8.56 8.64 5.17
C PHE A 51 -8.50 7.13 5.37
N MET A 52 -9.65 6.51 5.60
CA MET A 52 -9.71 5.10 5.96
C MET A 52 -9.15 4.18 4.86
N ASN A 53 -9.30 4.53 3.58
CA ASN A 53 -8.70 3.79 2.46
C ASN A 53 -7.15 3.84 2.42
N GLN A 54 -6.53 4.74 3.18
CA GLN A 54 -5.07 4.80 3.35
C GLN A 54 -4.57 3.99 4.56
N ARG A 55 -5.48 3.51 5.42
CA ARG A 55 -5.13 2.73 6.61
C ARG A 55 -4.61 1.36 6.19
N ARG A 56 -3.49 0.98 6.78
CA ARG A 56 -2.82 -0.31 6.61
C ARG A 56 -2.93 -1.11 7.90
N ARG A 57 -3.26 -2.40 7.83
CA ARG A 57 -3.13 -3.31 8.98
C ARG A 57 -1.69 -3.72 9.19
N ARG A 58 -1.23 -3.76 10.43
CA ARG A 58 0.12 -4.23 10.78
C ARG A 58 0.27 -5.71 10.41
N PRO A 59 1.28 -6.11 9.62
CA PRO A 59 1.58 -7.50 9.36
C PRO A 59 2.21 -8.14 10.60
N VAL A 60 1.73 -9.31 10.96
CA VAL A 60 2.16 -10.07 12.13
C VAL A 60 2.36 -11.52 11.71
N ARG A 61 3.55 -12.05 11.98
CA ARG A 61 3.78 -13.49 11.97
C ARG A 61 3.38 -14.06 13.33
N LYS A 62 2.37 -14.91 13.34
CA LYS A 62 1.83 -15.58 14.52
C LYS A 62 2.83 -16.63 15.05
N ARG A 63 2.57 -17.15 16.25
CA ARG A 63 3.43 -18.17 16.88
C ARG A 63 3.47 -19.48 16.10
N ASP A 64 2.39 -19.80 15.39
CA ASP A 64 2.31 -20.97 14.50
C ASP A 64 3.07 -20.78 13.18
N GLY A 65 3.69 -19.61 12.97
CA GLY A 65 4.46 -19.30 11.78
C GLY A 65 3.65 -18.73 10.61
N SER A 66 2.32 -18.68 10.72
CA SER A 66 1.43 -18.07 9.71
C SER A 66 1.34 -16.55 9.84
N PHE A 67 1.00 -15.85 8.76
CA PHE A 67 0.66 -14.43 8.82
C PHE A 67 -0.80 -14.18 9.27
N ASN A 68 -1.05 -12.99 9.83
CA ASN A 68 -2.41 -12.53 10.14
C ASN A 68 -3.25 -12.24 8.89
N TYR A 69 -2.61 -11.83 7.79
CA TYR A 69 -3.22 -11.76 6.47
C TYR A 69 -2.20 -12.21 5.40
N SER A 70 -2.69 -12.69 4.26
CA SER A 70 -1.85 -13.16 3.15
C SER A 70 -0.99 -12.03 2.59
N ALA A 71 0.24 -12.36 2.16
CA ALA A 71 1.10 -11.41 1.43
C ALA A 71 0.67 -11.21 -0.03
N ASP A 72 -0.14 -12.12 -0.59
CA ASP A 72 -0.34 -12.25 -2.04
C ASP A 72 -1.81 -12.30 -2.45
N ASN A 73 -2.65 -12.95 -1.63
CA ASN A 73 -4.05 -13.17 -1.97
C ASN A 73 -4.88 -11.97 -1.53
N TYR A 74 -5.30 -11.17 -2.50
CA TYR A 74 -6.15 -9.99 -2.27
C TYR A 74 -7.58 -10.35 -1.88
N CYS A 75 -8.15 -9.58 -0.95
CA CYS A 75 -9.54 -9.65 -0.54
C CYS A 75 -10.43 -9.10 -1.65
N THR A 76 -11.47 -9.86 -2.01
CA THR A 76 -12.48 -9.43 -3.01
C THR A 76 -13.62 -8.61 -2.40
N LYS A 77 -13.72 -8.57 -1.07
CA LYS A 77 -14.78 -7.86 -0.33
C LYS A 77 -14.33 -6.51 0.24
N PHE A 78 -13.04 -6.17 0.11
CA PHE A 78 -12.53 -4.89 0.56
C PHE A 78 -12.94 -3.80 -0.42
N ASP A 79 -13.62 -2.77 0.08
CA ASP A 79 -13.98 -1.61 -0.72
C ASP A 79 -12.80 -0.61 -0.72
N GLU A 80 -12.14 -0.48 -1.87
CA GLU A 80 -10.97 0.39 -2.07
C GLU A 80 -11.31 1.88 -1.96
N THR A 81 -12.58 2.25 -2.17
CA THR A 81 -13.04 3.65 -2.07
C THR A 81 -13.23 4.04 -0.62
N THR A 82 -13.96 3.22 0.15
CA THR A 82 -14.26 3.53 1.56
C THR A 82 -13.17 3.06 2.53
N GLY A 83 -12.36 2.09 2.15
CA GLY A 83 -11.34 1.48 3.01
C GLY A 83 -11.89 0.48 4.02
N LEU A 84 -13.07 -0.09 3.76
CA LEU A 84 -13.77 -0.97 4.69
C LEU A 84 -13.83 -2.41 4.17
N CYS A 85 -13.65 -3.36 5.09
CA CYS A 85 -13.86 -4.79 4.86
C CYS A 85 -14.88 -5.30 5.87
N PRO A 86 -15.86 -6.14 5.47
CA PRO A 86 -16.79 -6.77 6.41
C PRO A 86 -16.10 -7.61 7.49
N GLU A 87 -14.92 -8.16 7.19
CA GLU A 87 -14.11 -8.95 8.11
C GLU A 87 -13.10 -8.10 8.90
N GLY A 88 -13.06 -6.78 8.64
CA GLY A 88 -12.24 -5.82 9.39
C GLY A 88 -10.76 -6.20 9.48
N ASP A 89 -10.22 -6.11 10.69
CA ASP A 89 -8.81 -6.42 10.95
C ASP A 89 -8.50 -7.93 10.92
N GLU A 90 -9.50 -8.78 11.12
CA GLU A 90 -9.39 -10.24 11.14
C GLU A 90 -9.43 -10.86 9.73
N CYS A 91 -9.63 -10.06 8.67
CA CYS A 91 -9.65 -10.57 7.30
C CYS A 91 -8.31 -11.26 6.96
N PRO A 92 -8.30 -12.55 6.56
CA PRO A 92 -7.06 -13.28 6.28
C PRO A 92 -6.45 -12.92 4.92
N TYR A 93 -7.10 -12.05 4.15
CA TYR A 93 -6.68 -11.64 2.81
C TYR A 93 -6.10 -10.23 2.83
N LEU A 94 -5.28 -9.93 1.83
CA LEU A 94 -4.62 -8.64 1.63
C LEU A 94 -5.62 -7.57 1.16
N HIS A 95 -5.61 -6.38 1.74
CA HIS A 95 -6.46 -5.27 1.27
C HIS A 95 -5.69 -4.37 0.30
N ARG A 96 -6.32 -4.01 -0.83
CA ARG A 96 -5.83 -3.00 -1.79
C ARG A 96 -6.03 -1.58 -1.26
N THR A 97 -5.30 -1.26 -0.20
CA THR A 97 -5.23 0.08 0.39
C THR A 97 -4.59 1.07 -0.59
N ALA A 98 -4.82 2.37 -0.40
CA ALA A 98 -4.26 3.42 -1.25
C ALA A 98 -2.72 3.32 -1.29
N GLY A 99 -2.16 3.14 -2.49
CA GLY A 99 -0.72 2.91 -2.69
C GLY A 99 -0.26 1.52 -2.26
N ASP A 100 -1.16 0.53 -2.27
CA ASP A 100 -0.92 -0.90 -1.99
C ASP A 100 -0.05 -1.14 -0.75
N THR A 101 -0.31 -0.36 0.30
CA THR A 101 0.59 -0.26 1.45
C THR A 101 0.65 -1.55 2.27
N GLU A 102 -0.43 -2.31 2.37
CA GLU A 102 -0.41 -3.63 3.05
C GLU A 102 0.61 -4.56 2.38
N ARG A 103 0.67 -4.64 1.05
CA ARG A 103 1.62 -5.50 0.34
C ARG A 103 3.05 -4.98 0.43
N ARG A 104 3.24 -3.72 0.05
CA ARG A 104 4.58 -3.09 -0.04
C ARG A 104 5.31 -3.10 1.30
N TYR A 105 4.57 -2.93 2.39
CA TYR A 105 5.10 -2.94 3.75
C TYR A 105 4.84 -4.26 4.48
N HIS A 106 4.52 -5.34 3.76
CA HIS A 106 4.37 -6.66 4.37
C HIS A 106 5.73 -7.20 4.85
N LEU A 107 5.72 -8.06 5.88
CA LEU A 107 6.93 -8.75 6.35
C LEU A 107 7.64 -9.54 5.24
N ARG A 108 6.87 -10.00 4.25
CA ARG A 108 7.36 -10.75 3.09
C ARG A 108 8.12 -9.91 2.05
N TYR A 109 7.86 -8.59 1.98
CA TYR A 109 8.26 -7.76 0.83
C TYR A 109 8.99 -6.47 1.18
N TYR A 110 8.74 -5.89 2.36
CA TYR A 110 9.36 -4.62 2.73
C TYR A 110 10.88 -4.74 2.76
N LYS A 111 11.55 -3.91 1.94
CA LYS A 111 13.01 -3.82 1.82
C LYS A 111 13.70 -5.13 1.43
N THR A 112 13.00 -6.06 0.79
CA THR A 112 13.58 -7.35 0.36
C THR A 112 14.19 -7.31 -1.04
N CYS A 113 13.94 -6.22 -1.79
CA CYS A 113 14.45 -6.02 -3.14
C CYS A 113 15.05 -4.62 -3.28
N MET A 114 16.09 -4.50 -4.11
CA MET A 114 16.73 -3.23 -4.44
C MET A 114 15.77 -2.34 -5.26
N CYS A 115 15.74 -1.05 -4.95
CA CYS A 115 15.01 -0.08 -5.74
C CYS A 115 15.74 0.15 -7.07
N VAL A 116 14.98 0.26 -8.16
CA VAL A 116 15.52 0.59 -9.48
C VAL A 116 15.74 2.10 -9.68
N HIS A 117 15.19 2.91 -8.77
CA HIS A 117 15.31 4.37 -8.82
C HIS A 117 16.45 4.84 -7.92
N ASP A 118 17.16 5.86 -8.38
CA ASP A 118 18.21 6.51 -7.61
C ASP A 118 17.66 7.24 -6.37
N THR A 119 18.59 7.63 -5.50
CA THR A 119 18.31 8.52 -4.37
C THR A 119 18.72 9.96 -4.69
N ASP A 120 17.98 10.91 -4.15
CA ASP A 120 18.36 12.32 -4.15
C ASP A 120 19.54 12.61 -3.20
N ALA A 121 19.99 13.87 -3.15
CA ALA A 121 21.09 14.30 -2.28
C ALA A 121 20.80 14.12 -0.76
N ARG A 122 19.54 13.89 -0.37
CA ARG A 122 19.13 13.63 1.01
C ARG A 122 19.10 12.14 1.33
N GLY A 123 19.32 11.28 0.33
CA GLY A 123 19.23 9.82 0.45
C GLY A 123 17.82 9.27 0.29
N PHE A 124 16.87 10.03 -0.27
CA PHE A 124 15.49 9.60 -0.49
C PHE A 124 15.25 9.17 -1.94
N CYS A 125 14.39 8.19 -2.15
CA CYS A 125 14.03 7.74 -3.49
C CYS A 125 13.49 8.91 -4.32
N VAL A 126 14.01 9.10 -5.54
CA VAL A 126 13.54 10.18 -6.42
C VAL A 126 12.07 10.03 -6.83
N LYS A 127 11.56 8.79 -6.90
CA LYS A 127 10.17 8.49 -7.27
C LYS A 127 9.24 8.45 -6.05
N ASN A 128 9.63 7.72 -5.00
CA ASN A 128 8.75 7.38 -3.87
C ASN A 128 9.10 8.15 -2.58
N GLY A 129 10.10 9.01 -2.63
CA GLY A 129 10.54 9.82 -1.50
C GLY A 129 11.07 8.98 -0.32
N PRO A 130 10.92 9.47 0.93
CA PRO A 130 11.47 8.81 2.12
C PRO A 130 10.75 7.49 2.46
N HIS A 131 9.55 7.28 1.92
CA HIS A 131 8.70 6.12 2.16
C HIS A 131 8.80 5.10 1.02
N CYS A 132 9.97 4.98 0.39
CA CYS A 132 10.19 3.92 -0.58
C CYS A 132 10.25 2.56 0.14
N ALA A 133 9.41 1.62 -0.29
CA ALA A 133 9.36 0.26 0.26
C ALA A 133 10.50 -0.64 -0.24
N PHE A 134 11.22 -0.23 -1.28
CA PHE A 134 12.39 -0.92 -1.81
C PHE A 134 13.68 -0.42 -1.15
N ALA A 135 14.70 -1.28 -1.09
CA ALA A 135 15.97 -0.96 -0.47
C ALA A 135 16.78 0.01 -1.34
N HIS A 136 17.51 0.96 -0.75
CA HIS A 136 18.45 1.83 -1.45
C HIS A 136 19.89 1.56 -0.97
N GLY A 137 20.38 0.36 -1.29
CA GLY A 137 21.71 -0.14 -0.92
C GLY A 137 21.64 -1.41 -0.05
N ASN A 138 22.74 -2.18 -0.01
CA ASN A 138 22.81 -3.43 0.76
C ASN A 138 22.59 -3.20 2.26
N HIS A 139 22.94 -2.03 2.76
CA HIS A 139 22.70 -1.62 4.14
C HIS A 139 21.22 -1.38 4.46
N ASP A 140 20.36 -1.21 3.45
CA ASP A 140 18.91 -1.04 3.60
C ASP A 140 18.16 -2.33 3.23
N LEU A 141 18.84 -3.32 2.65
CA LEU A 141 18.25 -4.61 2.29
C LEU A 141 17.96 -5.44 3.55
N ARG A 142 16.86 -6.20 3.49
CA ARG A 142 16.34 -7.08 4.53
C ARG A 142 16.01 -8.45 3.92
N PRO A 143 16.27 -9.58 4.61
CA PRO A 143 15.78 -10.87 4.17
C PRO A 143 14.24 -10.96 4.27
N PRO A 144 13.56 -11.61 3.30
CA PRO A 144 12.11 -11.83 3.37
C PRO A 144 11.77 -12.76 4.54
N VAL A 145 10.61 -12.52 5.17
CA VAL A 145 10.00 -13.46 6.11
C VAL A 145 8.96 -14.27 5.36
N TYR A 146 9.04 -15.59 5.51
CA TYR A 146 8.17 -16.55 4.83
C TYR A 146 7.04 -17.03 5.74
N ASP A 147 5.88 -17.27 5.14
CA ASP A 147 4.76 -17.96 5.80
C ASP A 147 5.09 -19.43 6.01
N ILE A 148 4.52 -20.06 7.04
CA ILE A 148 4.72 -21.49 7.31
C ILE A 148 4.39 -22.38 6.09
N LYS A 149 3.36 -22.04 5.30
CA LYS A 149 3.00 -22.80 4.10
C LYS A 149 4.04 -22.68 2.99
N GLU A 150 4.63 -21.50 2.83
CA GLU A 150 5.68 -21.25 1.84
C GLU A 150 6.98 -21.99 2.24
N ILE A 151 7.31 -22.02 3.53
CA ILE A 151 8.45 -22.79 4.06
C ILE A 151 8.26 -24.28 3.77
N GLN A 152 7.09 -24.85 4.11
CA GLN A 152 6.80 -26.27 3.88
C GLN A 152 6.85 -26.65 2.40
N ALA A 153 6.38 -25.77 1.51
CA ALA A 153 6.45 -26.00 0.07
C ALA A 153 7.90 -25.98 -0.46
N LEU A 154 8.77 -25.14 0.10
CA LEU A 154 10.20 -25.09 -0.25
C LEU A 154 10.98 -26.33 0.25
N GLU A 155 10.57 -26.90 1.40
CA GLU A 155 11.19 -28.08 1.99
C GLU A 155 10.76 -29.39 1.32
N ASN A 156 9.56 -29.43 0.70
CA ASN A 156 9.01 -30.61 0.04
C ASN A 156 8.60 -30.33 -1.43
N PRO A 157 9.56 -30.15 -2.35
CA PRO A 157 9.28 -29.78 -3.74
C PRO A 157 8.54 -30.86 -4.55
N ASP A 158 8.51 -32.11 -4.10
CA ASP A 158 7.93 -33.26 -4.81
C ASP A 158 6.50 -33.64 -4.37
N SER A 159 5.85 -32.84 -3.51
CA SER A 159 4.45 -33.07 -3.14
C SER A 159 3.51 -32.44 -4.17
N GLU A 160 2.86 -33.26 -4.99
CA GLU A 160 1.79 -32.86 -5.93
C GLU A 160 0.56 -32.27 -5.19
N ALA A 161 0.68 -31.04 -4.71
CA ALA A 161 -0.44 -30.25 -4.22
C ALA A 161 -0.56 -28.98 -5.09
N ASN A 162 -1.32 -29.11 -6.19
CA ASN A 162 -1.90 -28.02 -6.98
C ASN A 162 -0.97 -26.81 -7.21
N ALA A 163 -0.04 -26.96 -8.15
CA ALA A 163 0.70 -25.88 -8.77
C ALA A 163 -0.25 -24.97 -9.59
N VAL A 164 -0.95 -24.06 -8.92
CA VAL A 164 -1.40 -22.81 -9.55
C VAL A 164 -0.42 -21.74 -9.11
N ASN A 165 0.47 -21.36 -10.04
CA ASN A 165 1.54 -20.37 -9.94
C ASN A 165 2.92 -20.92 -9.56
N GLY A 166 3.58 -21.50 -10.56
CA GLY A 166 5.03 -21.73 -10.55
C GLY A 166 5.86 -20.43 -10.52
N PRO A 167 7.20 -20.56 -10.38
CA PRO A 167 8.13 -19.48 -10.05
C PRO A 167 8.29 -18.35 -11.11
N ASN A 168 7.59 -18.44 -12.24
CA ASN A 168 7.66 -17.49 -13.35
C ASN A 168 6.59 -16.36 -13.29
N VAL A 169 5.76 -16.29 -12.24
CA VAL A 169 4.81 -15.17 -12.07
C VAL A 169 5.50 -13.91 -11.53
N LEU A 170 6.55 -14.07 -10.72
CA LEU A 170 7.27 -12.94 -10.08
C LEU A 170 7.97 -12.01 -11.08
N ASP A 171 8.52 -12.53 -12.18
CA ASP A 171 9.15 -11.70 -13.23
C ASP A 171 8.11 -10.97 -14.09
N LYS A 172 6.88 -11.49 -14.22
CA LYS A 172 5.78 -10.83 -14.93
C LYS A 172 5.10 -9.77 -14.04
N GLU A 173 5.02 -9.99 -12.73
CA GLU A 173 4.54 -9.00 -11.75
C GLU A 173 5.51 -7.82 -11.57
N ARG A 174 6.82 -8.02 -11.79
CA ARG A 174 7.83 -6.94 -11.81
C ARG A 174 7.46 -5.82 -12.80
N ASN A 175 6.85 -6.17 -13.94
CA ASN A 175 6.40 -5.20 -14.94
C ASN A 175 5.03 -4.60 -14.64
N LEU A 176 4.15 -5.30 -13.92
CA LEU A 176 2.80 -4.83 -13.60
C LEU A 176 2.76 -3.83 -12.44
N MET A 177 3.69 -3.93 -11.49
CA MET A 177 3.88 -2.95 -10.41
C MET A 177 4.48 -1.61 -10.88
N ASN A 178 4.82 -1.49 -12.17
CA ASN A 178 5.40 -0.28 -12.74
C ASN A 178 4.35 0.77 -13.16
N GLU A 179 3.08 0.37 -13.29
CA GLU A 179 1.96 1.25 -13.64
C GLU A 179 1.09 1.51 -12.39
N ASP A 180 1.55 2.41 -11.51
CA ASP A 180 0.70 2.96 -10.44
C ASP A 180 -0.34 3.93 -11.06
N PRO A 181 -1.59 3.95 -10.58
CA PRO A 181 -2.60 4.90 -11.02
C PRO A 181 -2.07 6.32 -10.87
N LYS A 182 -2.01 7.05 -12.00
CA LYS A 182 -1.68 8.47 -12.04
C LYS A 182 -2.43 9.17 -10.91
N TRP A 183 -1.67 9.74 -9.97
CA TRP A 183 -2.13 10.82 -9.12
C TRP A 183 -2.52 11.99 -10.02
N GLN A 184 -3.75 11.98 -10.54
CA GLN A 184 -4.36 13.16 -11.11
C GLN A 184 -4.72 14.05 -9.92
N VAL A 185 -3.79 14.94 -9.59
CA VAL A 185 -4.12 16.14 -8.85
C VAL A 185 -5.03 16.93 -9.79
N THR A 186 -6.34 16.92 -9.54
CA THR A 186 -7.23 17.90 -10.13
C THR A 186 -6.75 19.26 -9.64
N THR A 187 -6.07 19.98 -10.52
CA THR A 187 -5.75 21.39 -10.35
C THR A 187 -7.04 22.18 -10.51
N ASP A 188 -7.89 22.17 -9.48
CA ASP A 188 -8.95 23.16 -9.37
C ASP A 188 -8.30 24.48 -8.98
N ILE A 189 -8.11 25.31 -10.01
CA ILE A 189 -7.83 26.73 -9.87
C ILE A 189 -9.06 27.35 -9.18
N MET A 190 -8.97 27.60 -7.88
CA MET A 190 -9.73 28.66 -7.24
C MET A 190 -8.75 29.62 -6.57
N THR A 191 -8.16 30.47 -7.39
CA THR A 191 -7.72 31.80 -6.95
C THR A 191 -8.49 32.78 -7.82
N THR A 192 -9.44 33.49 -7.20
CA THR A 192 -9.65 34.95 -7.28
C THR A 192 -11.05 35.25 -6.79
N GLY A 193 -11.17 35.86 -5.62
CA GLY A 193 -12.27 36.77 -5.36
C GLY A 193 -11.98 38.06 -6.12
N PHE A 194 -12.85 38.42 -7.06
CA PHE A 194 -13.08 39.82 -7.43
C PHE A 194 -14.51 39.98 -7.92
N LEU A 195 -15.18 40.97 -7.34
CA LEU A 195 -16.54 41.38 -7.58
C LEU A 195 -16.76 41.73 -9.06
N LEU A 196 -17.85 41.25 -9.67
CA LEU A 196 -18.62 42.09 -10.59
C LEU A 196 -20.11 41.68 -10.61
N LYS A 197 -20.90 42.74 -10.76
CA LYS A 197 -22.34 42.86 -10.58
C LYS A 197 -23.16 42.22 -11.71
N SER A 198 -24.39 41.87 -11.35
CA SER A 198 -25.62 41.96 -12.16
C SER A 198 -25.69 41.23 -13.50
N SER A 199 -26.65 40.29 -13.64
CA SER A 199 -27.95 40.59 -14.28
C SER A 199 -28.73 39.32 -14.56
N ILE A 200 -30.00 39.39 -14.21
CA ILE A 200 -31.09 38.46 -14.45
C ILE A 200 -31.30 38.26 -15.96
N THR A 201 -31.43 37.01 -16.40
CA THR A 201 -32.27 36.65 -17.57
C THR A 201 -32.87 35.27 -17.34
N LEU A 202 -34.20 35.23 -17.18
CA LEU A 202 -35.01 34.02 -17.21
C LEU A 202 -35.29 33.67 -18.67
N PRO A 203 -35.22 32.39 -19.09
CA PRO A 203 -35.83 31.98 -20.35
C PRO A 203 -37.33 31.75 -20.14
N SER A 204 -38.09 32.49 -20.95
CA SER A 204 -39.53 32.40 -21.17
C SER A 204 -39.97 31.04 -21.72
N GLY A 205 -41.09 30.55 -21.20
CA GLY A 205 -42.18 30.03 -22.03
C GLY A 205 -42.16 28.54 -22.35
N VAL A 206 -42.86 27.76 -21.54
CA VAL A 206 -43.90 26.84 -22.01
C VAL A 206 -44.99 26.80 -20.94
N ASP A 207 -46.18 27.21 -21.34
CA ASP A 207 -47.37 27.29 -20.51
C ASP A 207 -48.37 26.21 -20.97
N LEU A 208 -49.22 25.81 -20.03
CA LEU A 208 -50.54 25.19 -20.22
C LEU A 208 -50.62 23.71 -20.64
N MET A 209 -50.94 22.83 -19.68
CA MET A 209 -52.31 22.43 -19.33
C MET A 209 -52.42 20.95 -18.88
N ASN A 210 -53.01 20.77 -17.69
CA ASN A 210 -53.99 19.76 -17.29
C ASN A 210 -53.78 18.28 -17.71
N LEU A 211 -53.71 17.37 -16.73
CA LEU A 211 -54.88 16.56 -16.34
C LEU A 211 -54.57 15.67 -15.11
N GLU A 212 -55.59 15.48 -14.29
CA GLU A 212 -55.67 14.54 -13.17
C GLU A 212 -55.47 13.08 -13.62
N ILE A 213 -54.63 12.34 -12.88
CA ILE A 213 -54.84 11.07 -12.14
C ILE A 213 -53.47 10.55 -11.71
#